data_AF-A0A931XUA4-F1
#
_entry.id   AF-A0A931XUA4-F1
#
_cell.length_a   1.000
_cell.length_b   1.000
_cell.length_c   1.000
_cell.angle_alpha   90.00
_cell.angle_beta   90.00
_cell.angle_gamma   90.00
#
_symmetry.space_group_name_H-M   'P 1'
#
loop_
_entity.id
_entity.type
_entity.pdbx_description
1 polymer ?
#
loop_
_entity_poly.entity_id
_entity_poly.type
_entity_poly.pdbx_seq_one_letter_code
_entity_poly.pdbx_strand_id
1 'polypeptide(L)' 'MFYANWTEEIIPALGNKTPRQALMTEKGRRAVIELLKTYEHDETRRVRDQGGEPSDFGFLWERLGLVRE' A
#
# COMPACT_ATOMS: atom_id res chain seq x y z
N MET A 1 -14.42 -4.69 3.20
CA MET A 1 -13.46 -4.19 2.19
C MET A 1 -12.17 -4.96 2.31
N PHE A 2 -11.57 -5.40 1.21
CA PHE A 2 -10.50 -6.39 1.15
C PHE A 2 -9.15 -5.96 1.77
N TYR A 3 -9.04 -4.75 2.30
CA TYR A 3 -7.82 -4.18 2.88
C TYR A 3 -8.12 -3.27 4.08
N ALA A 4 -9.27 -3.47 4.73
CA ALA A 4 -9.77 -2.58 5.77
C ALA A 4 -8.82 -2.46 6.98
N ASN A 5 -8.04 -3.50 7.27
CA ASN A 5 -7.13 -3.54 8.41
C ASN A 5 -5.65 -3.40 8.01
N TRP A 6 -5.36 -3.22 6.72
CA TRP A 6 -3.99 -3.25 6.20
C TRP A 6 -3.06 -2.24 6.91
N THR A 7 -3.58 -1.07 7.31
CA THR A 7 -2.80 -0.05 8.03
C THR A 7 -2.35 -0.48 9.43
N GLU A 8 -3.00 -1.50 10.00
CA GLU A 8 -2.72 -2.10 11.31
C GLU A 8 -2.06 -3.49 11.22
N GLU A 9 -1.95 -4.06 10.02
CA GLU A 9 -1.35 -5.38 9.82
C GLU A 9 0.17 -5.31 9.89
N ILE A 10 0.80 -6.33 10.48
CA ILE A 10 2.26 -6.44 10.47
C ILE A 10 2.70 -6.92 9.09
N ILE A 11 3.49 -6.09 8.41
CA ILE A 11 3.96 -6.38 7.06
C ILE A 11 5.47 -6.67 7.10
N PRO A 12 5.91 -7.89 6.73
CA PRO A 12 7.33 -8.24 6.72
C PRO A 12 8.19 -7.32 5.84
N ALA A 13 7.67 -6.90 4.69
CA ALA A 13 8.35 -5.94 3.79
C ALA A 13 8.63 -4.57 4.44
N LEU A 14 7.92 -4.22 5.52
CA LEU A 14 8.14 -2.99 6.30
C LEU A 14 9.04 -3.22 7.53
N GLY A 15 9.75 -4.36 7.56
CA GLY A 15 10.58 -4.76 8.69
C GLY A 15 9.76 -5.25 9.88
N ASN A 16 8.73 -6.05 9.62
CA ASN A 16 7.78 -6.58 10.61
C ASN A 16 7.11 -5.47 11.44
N LYS A 17 6.66 -4.41 10.77
CA LYS A 17 5.94 -3.27 11.35
C LYS A 17 4.61 -3.09 10.65
N THR A 18 3.69 -2.39 11.32
CA THR A 18 2.51 -1.87 10.64
C THR A 18 2.88 -0.69 9.74
N PRO A 19 2.11 -0.41 8.67
CA PRO A 19 2.28 0.81 7.88
C PRO A 19 2.35 2.06 8.75
N ARG A 20 1.45 2.21 9.74
CA ARG A 20 1.46 3.36 10.66
C ARG A 20 2.75 3.47 11.47
N GLN A 21 3.29 2.35 11.95
CA GLN A 21 4.57 2.35 12.66
C GLN A 21 5.75 2.67 11.72
N ALA A 22 5.72 2.19 10.49
CA ALA A 22 6.77 2.47 9.51
C ALA A 22 6.85 3.95 9.15
N LEU A 23 5.71 4.66 9.10
CA LEU A 23 5.65 6.10 8.83
C LEU A 23 6.42 6.98 9.83
N MET A 24 6.77 6.47 11.01
CA MET A 24 7.51 7.23 12.03
C MET A 24 8.94 7.60 11.62
N THR A 25 9.44 7.06 10.51
CA THR A 25 10.78 7.33 10.00
C THR A 25 10.72 7.63 8.51
N GLU A 26 11.60 8.50 8.01
CA GLU A 26 11.67 8.82 6.58
C GLU A 26 11.93 7.57 5.72
N LYS A 27 12.81 6.67 6.19
CA LYS A 27 13.07 5.39 5.53
C LYS A 27 11.81 4.51 5.46
N GLY A 28 11.06 4.42 6.55
CA GLY A 28 9.83 3.63 6.59
C GLY A 28 8.69 4.28 5.80
N ARG A 29 8.58 5.62 5.78
CA ARG A 29 7.66 6.34 4.89
C ARG A 29 7.90 5.98 3.42
N ARG A 30 9.15 6.02 2.96
CA ARG A 30 9.52 5.60 1.60
C ARG A 30 9.17 4.14 1.34
N ALA A 31 9.44 3.24 2.30
CA ALA A 31 9.09 1.83 2.16
C ALA A 31 7.57 1.60 2.02
N VAL A 32 6.74 2.33 2.77
CA VAL A 32 5.27 2.27 2.65
C VAL A 32 4.81 2.77 1.28
N ILE A 33 5.36 3.89 0.80
CA ILE A 33 5.05 4.47 -0.51
C ILE A 33 5.38 3.47 -1.63
N GLU A 34 6.58 2.90 -1.63
CA GLU A 34 7.01 1.93 -2.64
C GLU A 34 6.17 0.65 -2.61
N LEU A 35 5.74 0.22 -1.42
CA LEU A 35 4.86 -0.94 -1.27
C LEU A 35 3.47 -0.70 -1.90
N LEU A 36 2.87 0.47 -1.66
CA LEU A 36 1.59 0.85 -2.26
C LEU A 36 1.71 0.94 -3.79
N LYS A 37 2.77 1.56 -4.30
CA LYS A 37 3.07 1.60 -5.74
C LYS A 37 3.22 0.22 -6.35
N THR A 38 3.84 -0.71 -5.62
CA THR A 38 3.97 -2.12 -6.06
C THR A 38 2.60 -2.77 -6.20
N TYR A 39 1.69 -2.59 -5.24
CA TYR A 39 0.33 -3.13 -5.35
C TYR A 39 -0.46 -2.53 -6.52
N GLU A 40 -0.37 -1.22 -6.74
CA GLU A 40 -1.03 -0.55 -7.87
C GLU A 40 -0.47 -1.05 -9.21
N HIS A 41 0.85 -1.24 -9.29
CA HIS A 41 1.48 -1.78 -10.48
C HIS A 41 1.10 -3.25 -10.73
N ASP A 42 1.10 -4.07 -9.69
CA ASP A 42 0.72 -5.49 -9.77
C ASP A 42 -0.75 -5.65 -10.18
N GLU A 43 -1.63 -4.80 -9.64
CA GLU A 43 -3.04 -4.77 -10.02
C GLU A 43 -3.23 -4.32 -11.47
N THR A 44 -2.47 -3.31 -11.91
CA THR A 44 -2.48 -2.89 -13.31
C THR A 44 -2.06 -4.02 -14.25
N ARG A 45 -1.01 -4.78 -13.88
CA ARG A 45 -0.60 -5.96 -14.65
C ARG A 45 -1.67 -7.05 -14.62
N ARG A 46 -2.29 -7.32 -13.47
CA ARG A 46 -3.40 -8.29 -13.34
C ARG A 46 -4.56 -7.93 -14.27
N VAL A 47 -5.02 -6.68 -14.26
CA VAL A 47 -6.11 -6.22 -15.12
C VAL A 47 -5.73 -6.31 -16.60
N ARG A 48 -4.50 -5.93 -16.96
CA ARG A 48 -4.02 -6.04 -18.35
C ARG A 48 -3.99 -7.50 -18.84
N ASP A 49 -3.50 -8.41 -18.00
CA ASP A 49 -3.22 -9.79 -18.42
C ASP A 49 -4.45 -10.71 -18.26
N GLN A 50 -5.35 -10.42 -17.31
CA GLN A 50 -6.50 -11.28 -16.95
C GLN A 50 -7.86 -10.58 -17.11
N GLY A 51 -7.89 -9.26 -17.33
CA GLY A 51 -9.12 -8.46 -17.38
C GLY A 51 -9.71 -8.14 -16.00
N GLY A 52 -10.93 -7.57 -16.03
CA GLY A 52 -11.70 -7.18 -14.85
C GLY A 52 -11.53 -5.71 -14.44
N GLU A 53 -12.19 -5.31 -13.36
CA GLU A 53 -12.09 -3.95 -12.82
C GLU A 53 -10.83 -3.81 -11.93
N PRO A 54 -10.14 -2.66 -11.99
CA PRO A 54 -9.01 -2.37 -11.11
C PRO A 54 -9.49 -2.13 -9.68
N SER A 55 -8.78 -2.71 -8.72
CA SER A 55 -8.93 -2.41 -7.30
C SER A 55 -8.37 -1.02 -6.99
N ASP A 56 -9.13 -0.20 -6.28
CA ASP A 56 -8.65 1.12 -5.83
C ASP A 56 -7.89 1.00 -4.51
N PHE A 57 -6.63 1.43 -4.51
CA PHE A 57 -5.76 1.52 -3.32
C PHE A 57 -5.71 2.94 -2.73
N GLY A 58 -6.42 3.92 -3.30
CA GLY A 58 -6.42 5.31 -2.87
C GLY A 58 -6.80 5.52 -1.41
N PHE A 59 -7.79 4.78 -0.96
CA PHE A 59 -8.23 4.83 0.43
C PHE A 59 -7.09 4.45 1.41
N LEU A 60 -6.08 3.67 1.01
CA LEU A 60 -4.91 3.38 1.85
C LEU A 60 -4.00 4.59 2.00
N TRP A 61 -3.74 5.30 0.90
CA TRP A 61 -2.98 6.55 0.93
C TRP A 61 -3.65 7.58 1.85
N GLU A 62 -4.97 7.76 1.69
CA GLU A 62 -5.77 8.69 2.49
C GLU A 62 -5.76 8.33 3.97
N ARG A 63 -5.96 7.04 4.31
CA ARG A 63 -5.94 6.56 5.70
C ARG A 63 -4.60 6.73 6.40
N LEU A 64 -3.52 6.80 5.63
CA LEU A 64 -2.16 7.01 6.10
C LEU A 64 -1.74 8.48 6.06
N GLY A 65 -2.58 9.38 5.55
CA GLY A 65 -2.26 10.79 5.35
C GLY A 65 -1.13 11.02 4.34
N LEU A 66 -0.95 10.09 3.39
CA LEU A 66 0.06 10.20 2.34
C LEU A 66 -0.54 10.87 1.10
N VAL A 67 0.28 11.69 0.45
CA VAL A 67 -0.01 12.22 -0.89
C VAL A 67 0.50 11.21 -1.91
N ARG A 68 -0.29 10.94 -2.95
CA ARG A 68 0.17 10.15 -4.10
C ARG A 68 1.21 10.97 -4.86
N GLU A 69 2.42 10.43 -4.97
CA GLU A 69 3.59 11.06 -5.62
C GLU A 69 4.02 10.27 -6.86
#